data_AF-A0A935AJ62-F1
#
_entry.id   AF-A0A935AJ62-F1
#
_cell.length_a   1.000
_cell.length_b   1.000
_cell.length_c   1.000
_cell.angle_alpha   90.00
_cell.angle_beta   90.00
_cell.angle_gamma   90.00
#
_symmetry.space_group_name_H-M   'P 1'
#
loop_
_entity.id
_entity.type
_entity.pdbx_description
1 polymer ?
#
loop_
_entity_poly.entity_id
_entity_poly.type
_entity_poly.pdbx_seq_one_letter_code
_entity_poly.pdbx_strand_id
1 'polypeptide(L)'
;MPIRRPSASVLRGCFVLALVIIFILAMIPMAVVPEVVSFQDKLHHTAAFAVLMLLGRGGWPARTTALVVGLIGYGVLIEVCQHLLTANRVGEFRDVVADSLGVAIGWLLGRSSALRWQC
;
A
#
# COMPACT_ATOMS: atom_id res chain seq x y z
N MET A 1 8.31 -18.04 21.61
CA MET A 1 9.16 -18.35 20.44
C MET A 1 9.70 -17.05 19.87
N PRO A 2 11.02 -16.86 19.74
CA PRO A 2 11.56 -15.68 19.05
C PRO A 2 11.17 -15.73 17.58
N ILE A 3 10.41 -14.74 17.11
CA ILE A 3 9.99 -14.62 15.72
C ILE A 3 11.24 -14.29 14.90
N ARG A 4 11.73 -15.25 14.09
CA ARG A 4 12.84 -15.00 13.17
C ARG A 4 12.38 -14.02 12.10
N ARG A 5 13.14 -12.93 11.91
CA ARG A 5 12.83 -11.96 10.87
C ARG A 5 13.02 -12.63 9.50
N PRO A 6 12.06 -12.48 8.56
CA PRO A 6 12.27 -12.90 7.19
C PRO A 6 13.46 -12.12 6.59
N SER A 7 14.18 -12.73 5.65
CA SER A 7 15.31 -12.08 5.01
C SER A 7 14.86 -10.87 4.19
N ALA A 8 15.74 -9.87 4.06
CA ALA A 8 15.42 -8.66 3.30
C ALA A 8 15.01 -8.99 1.85
N SER A 9 15.62 -10.00 1.22
CA SER A 9 15.26 -10.43 -0.13
C SER A 9 13.83 -10.95 -0.23
N VAL A 10 13.36 -11.72 0.77
CA VAL A 10 11.97 -12.21 0.81
C VAL A 10 11.01 -11.03 0.92
N LEU A 11 11.28 -10.08 1.82
CA LEU A 11 10.44 -8.89 1.99
C LEU A 11 10.36 -8.04 0.72
N ARG A 12 11.47 -7.88 0.00
CA ARG A 12 11.51 -7.18 -1.29
C ARG A 12 10.70 -7.92 -2.36
N GLY A 13 10.82 -9.24 -2.41
CA GLY A 13 10.01 -10.08 -3.30
C GLY A 13 8.51 -9.93 -3.01
N CYS A 14 8.12 -10.03 -1.74
CA CYS A 14 6.74 -9.81 -1.30
C CYS A 14 6.26 -8.39 -1.63
N PHE A 15 7.10 -7.36 -1.48
CA PHE A 15 6.76 -5.98 -1.82
C PHE A 15 6.45 -5.82 -3.32
N VAL A 16 7.32 -6.34 -4.19
CA VAL A 16 7.11 -6.26 -5.64
C VAL A 16 5.86 -7.04 -6.05
N LEU A 17 5.67 -8.24 -5.50
CA LEU A 17 4.48 -9.04 -5.75
C LEU A 17 3.21 -8.31 -5.29
N ALA A 18 3.24 -7.70 -4.10
CA ALA A 18 2.12 -6.94 -3.56
C ALA A 18 1.79 -5.72 -4.44
N LEU A 19 2.80 -5.00 -4.96
CA LEU A 19 2.56 -3.90 -5.90
C LEU A 19 1.75 -4.38 -7.11
N VAL A 20 2.19 -5.45 -7.77
CA VAL A 20 1.52 -5.99 -8.95
C VAL A 20 0.09 -6.42 -8.63
N ILE A 21 -0.10 -7.16 -7.53
CA ILE A 21 -1.43 -7.62 -7.12
C ILE A 21 -2.35 -6.44 -6.83
N ILE A 22 -1.90 -5.45 -6.06
CA ILE A 22 -2.68 -4.27 -5.70
C ILE A 22 -3.03 -3.46 -6.95
N PHE A 23 -2.12 -3.33 -7.92
CA PHE A 23 -2.41 -2.68 -9.19
C PHE A 23 -3.59 -3.36 -9.90
N ILE A 24 -3.50 -4.69 -10.08
CA ILE A 24 -4.51 -5.46 -10.79
C ILE A 24 -5.85 -5.32 -10.08
N LEU A 25 -5.88 -5.49 -8.75
CA LEU A 25 -7.09 -5.35 -7.96
C LEU A 25 -7.69 -3.94 -8.05
N ALA A 26 -6.87 -2.89 -8.05
CA ALA A 26 -7.33 -1.52 -8.19
C ALA A 26 -7.91 -1.21 -9.57
N MET A 27 -7.54 -1.96 -10.61
CA MET A 27 -8.13 -1.81 -11.95
C MET A 27 -9.48 -2.53 -12.11
N ILE A 28 -9.89 -3.38 -11.16
CA ILE A 28 -11.16 -4.13 -11.25
C ILE A 28 -12.34 -3.15 -11.08
N PRO A 29 -13.37 -3.20 -11.96
CA PRO A 29 -14.53 -2.33 -11.83
C PRO A 29 -15.31 -2.55 -10.52
N MET A 30 -15.69 -1.45 -9.87
CA MET A 30 -16.49 -1.46 -8.63
C MET A 30 -17.79 -2.27 -8.74
N ALA A 31 -18.41 -2.29 -9.92
CA ALA A 31 -19.66 -3.03 -10.15
C ALA A 31 -19.56 -4.54 -9.88
N VAL A 32 -18.34 -5.10 -9.83
CA VAL A 32 -18.10 -6.53 -9.58
C VAL A 32 -17.86 -6.80 -8.08
N VAL A 33 -17.62 -5.77 -7.27
CA VAL A 33 -17.31 -5.89 -5.84
C VAL A 33 -18.57 -5.57 -5.03
N PRO A 34 -19.14 -6.54 -4.30
CA PRO A 34 -20.25 -6.25 -3.40
C PRO A 34 -19.81 -5.28 -2.31
N GLU A 35 -20.40 -4.09 -2.27
CA GLU A 35 -20.20 -3.13 -1.19
C GLU A 35 -21.13 -3.44 -0.01
N VAL A 36 -20.55 -3.72 1.15
CA VAL A 36 -21.30 -3.85 2.41
C VAL A 36 -21.43 -2.49 3.10
N VAL A 37 -20.42 -1.62 2.94
CA VAL A 37 -20.39 -0.25 3.48
C VAL A 37 -19.79 0.73 2.47
N SER A 38 -20.25 1.97 2.46
CA SER A 38 -19.90 3.02 1.47
C SER A 38 -18.43 3.49 1.50
N PHE A 39 -17.65 3.07 2.49
CA PHE A 39 -16.23 3.41 2.65
C PHE A 39 -15.32 2.18 2.56
N GLN A 40 -15.86 1.02 2.18
CA GLN A 40 -15.12 -0.25 2.07
C GLN A 40 -13.91 -0.13 1.15
N ASP A 41 -14.09 0.50 -0.01
CA ASP A 41 -13.03 0.73 -0.99
C ASP A 41 -11.86 1.52 -0.38
N LYS A 42 -12.16 2.59 0.36
CA LYS A 42 -11.16 3.42 1.04
C LYS A 42 -10.42 2.66 2.13
N LEU A 43 -11.09 1.71 2.81
CA LEU A 43 -10.43 0.80 3.74
C LEU A 43 -9.46 -0.13 3.03
N HIS A 44 -9.84 -0.66 1.86
CA HIS A 44 -8.96 -1.52 1.06
C HIS A 44 -7.71 -0.76 0.61
N HIS A 45 -7.87 0.46 0.09
CA HIS A 45 -6.76 1.36 -0.25
C HIS A 45 -5.84 1.62 0.95
N THR A 46 -6.41 2.06 2.08
CA THR A 46 -5.66 2.32 3.32
C THR A 46 -4.89 1.08 3.79
N ALA A 47 -5.53 -0.10 3.81
CA ALA A 47 -4.90 -1.34 4.26
C ALA A 47 -3.80 -1.82 3.30
N ALA A 48 -4.04 -1.75 1.99
CA ALA A 48 -3.10 -2.14 0.95
C ALA A 48 -1.81 -1.30 1.04
N PHE A 49 -1.94 0.02 1.14
CA PHE A 49 -0.80 0.93 1.24
C PHE A 49 -0.06 0.82 2.58
N ALA A 50 -0.77 0.52 3.67
CA ALA A 50 -0.12 0.22 4.95
C ALA A 50 0.76 -1.04 4.87
N VAL A 51 0.29 -2.11 4.22
CA VAL A 51 1.05 -3.35 4.00
C VAL A 51 2.27 -3.09 3.11
N LEU A 52 2.09 -2.37 1.99
CA LEU A 52 3.20 -1.98 1.12
C LEU A 52 4.27 -1.19 1.87
N MET A 53 3.87 -0.24 2.71
CA MET A 53 4.81 0.54 3.50
C MET A 53 5.58 -0.32 4.51
N LEU A 54 4.91 -1.27 5.17
CA LEU A 54 5.56 -2.20 6.11
C LEU A 54 6.56 -3.13 5.40
N LEU A 55 6.16 -3.73 4.27
CA LEU A 55 7.03 -4.60 3.46
C LEU A 55 8.23 -3.83 2.91
N GLY A 56 7.98 -2.66 2.32
CA GLY A 56 9.01 -1.80 1.77
C GLY A 56 10.03 -1.38 2.82
N ARG A 57 9.57 -0.94 4.00
CA ARG A 57 10.46 -0.54 5.10
C ARG A 57 11.28 -1.70 5.65
N GLY A 58 10.70 -2.90 5.72
CA GLY A 58 11.43 -4.10 6.10
C GLY A 58 12.49 -4.52 5.08
N GLY A 59 12.23 -4.33 3.78
CA GLY A 59 13.16 -4.62 2.69
C GLY A 59 14.26 -3.56 2.48
N TRP A 60 13.96 -2.29 2.76
CA TRP A 60 14.85 -1.14 2.58
C TRP A 60 14.74 -0.12 3.74
N PRO A 61 15.22 -0.46 4.95
CA PRO A 61 15.05 0.39 6.14
C PRO A 61 15.67 1.79 5.99
N ALA A 62 16.80 1.90 5.27
CA ALA A 62 17.48 3.16 5.02
C ALA A 62 16.79 4.08 3.99
N ARG A 63 15.79 3.59 3.25
CA ARG A 63 15.13 4.33 2.15
C ARG A 63 13.69 4.74 2.48
N THR A 64 13.38 4.91 3.76
CA THR A 64 12.01 5.19 4.24
C THR A 64 11.38 6.41 3.54
N THR A 65 12.11 7.52 3.38
CA THR A 65 11.58 8.71 2.68
C THR A 65 11.27 8.44 1.21
N ALA A 66 12.17 7.76 0.50
CA ALA A 66 11.96 7.39 -0.89
C ALA A 66 10.77 6.43 -1.06
N LEU A 67 10.54 5.54 -0.09
CA LEU A 67 9.36 4.66 -0.07
C LEU A 67 8.07 5.44 0.12
N VAL A 68 8.03 6.40 1.05
CA VAL A 68 6.84 7.24 1.27
C VAL A 68 6.48 8.00 -0.01
N VAL A 69 7.46 8.71 -0.61
CA VAL A 69 7.24 9.47 -1.84
C VAL A 69 6.85 8.55 -3.01
N GLY A 70 7.54 7.42 -3.14
CA GLY A 70 7.28 6.44 -4.20
C GLY A 70 5.90 5.80 -4.09
N LEU A 71 5.44 5.47 -2.88
CA LEU A 71 4.10 4.92 -2.66
C LEU A 71 3.01 5.96 -2.90
N ILE A 72 3.17 7.20 -2.45
CA ILE A 72 2.19 8.26 -2.78
C ILE A 72 2.12 8.48 -4.29
N GLY A 73 3.26 8.54 -4.98
CA GLY A 73 3.31 8.62 -6.44
C GLY A 73 2.67 7.42 -7.13
N TYR A 74 2.80 6.23 -6.54
CA TYR A 74 2.16 5.01 -7.02
C TYR A 74 0.63 5.04 -6.88
N GLY A 75 0.10 5.56 -5.77
CA GLY A 75 -1.35 5.79 -5.62
C GLY A 75 -1.89 6.74 -6.69
N VAL A 76 -1.22 7.87 -6.91
CA VAL A 76 -1.57 8.81 -8.00
C VAL A 76 -1.51 8.13 -9.38
N LEU A 77 -0.51 7.29 -9.62
CA LEU A 77 -0.40 6.53 -10.86
C LEU A 77 -1.60 5.60 -11.07
N ILE A 78 -2.05 4.89 -10.02
CA ILE A 78 -3.23 4.03 -10.09
C ILE A 78 -4.46 4.84 -10.50
N GLU A 79 -4.71 5.99 -9.88
CA GLU A 79 -5.86 6.85 -10.22
C GLU A 79 -5.83 7.33 -11.67
N VAL A 80 -4.64 7.73 -12.15
CA VAL A 80 -4.46 8.13 -13.55
C VAL A 80 -4.71 6.95 -14.47
N CYS A 81 -4.21 5.76 -14.13
CA CYS A 81 -4.47 4.54 -14.91
C CYS A 81 -5.95 4.16 -14.91
N GLN A 82 -6.66 4.26 -13.78
CA GLN A 82 -8.10 4.02 -13.73
C GLN A 82 -8.84 5.00 -14.66
N HIS A 83 -8.52 6.29 -14.56
CA HIS A 83 -9.16 7.32 -15.37
C HIS A 83 -8.93 7.14 -16.88
N LEU A 84 -7.73 6.70 -17.28
CA LEU A 84 -7.36 6.55 -18.70
C LEU A 84 -7.74 5.19 -19.29
N LEU A 85 -7.68 4.12 -18.51
CA LEU A 85 -7.77 2.74 -19.00
C LEU A 85 -9.12 2.08 -18.70
N THR A 86 -9.97 2.69 -17.87
CA THR A 86 -11.26 2.11 -17.50
C THR A 86 -12.41 3.08 -17.78
N ALA A 87 -13.52 2.54 -18.28
CA ALA A 87 -14.74 3.32 -18.54
C ALA A 87 -15.69 3.38 -17.32
N ASN A 88 -15.52 2.44 -16.37
CA ASN A 88 -16.46 2.21 -15.26
C ASN A 88 -15.83 2.38 -13.87
N ARG A 89 -14.57 2.80 -13.77
CA ARG A 89 -13.90 3.13 -12.51
C ARG A 89 -13.37 4.57 -12.64
N VAL A 90 -13.98 5.47 -11.89
CA VAL A 90 -13.59 6.88 -11.88
C VAL A 90 -12.52 7.02 -10.81
N GLY A 91 -11.34 7.48 -11.19
CA GLY A 91 -10.32 7.83 -10.22
C GLY A 91 -10.84 8.93 -9.29
N GLU A 92 -10.83 8.67 -7.98
CA GLU A 92 -11.27 9.59 -6.95
C GLU A 92 -10.06 10.17 -6.21
N PHE A 93 -10.01 11.50 -6.06
CA PHE A 93 -9.01 12.14 -5.20
C PHE A 93 -9.02 11.57 -3.75
N ARG A 94 -10.16 11.05 -3.30
CA ARG A 94 -10.31 10.42 -1.98
C ARG A 94 -9.50 9.14 -1.84
N ASP A 95 -9.20 8.45 -2.93
CA ASP A 95 -8.43 7.21 -2.91
C ASP A 95 -6.94 7.53 -2.72
N VAL A 96 -6.43 8.61 -3.31
CA VAL A 96 -5.09 9.15 -2.99
C VAL A 96 -4.95 9.52 -1.51
N VAL A 97 -6.01 10.07 -0.91
CA VAL A 97 -6.05 10.39 0.53
C VAL A 97 -6.02 9.11 1.36
N ALA A 98 -6.78 8.09 0.97
CA ALA A 98 -6.79 6.78 1.63
C ALA A 98 -5.42 6.08 1.52
N ASP A 99 -4.78 6.13 0.36
CA ASP A 99 -3.44 5.60 0.13
C ASP A 99 -2.41 6.29 1.02
N SER A 100 -2.45 7.63 1.06
CA SER A 100 -1.59 8.45 1.90
C SER A 100 -1.78 8.14 3.40
N LEU A 101 -3.03 7.93 3.83
CA LEU A 101 -3.34 7.50 5.19
C LEU A 101 -2.76 6.11 5.49
N GLY A 102 -2.89 5.17 4.54
CA GLY A 102 -2.28 3.84 4.63
C GLY A 102 -0.76 3.90 4.80
N VAL A 103 -0.08 4.70 3.97
CA VAL A 103 1.38 4.94 4.08
C VAL A 103 1.73 5.52 5.45
N ALA A 104 0.99 6.50 5.95
CA ALA A 104 1.23 7.09 7.27
C ALA A 104 1.07 6.06 8.40
N ILE A 105 0.01 5.25 8.37
CA ILE A 105 -0.23 4.18 9.34
C ILE A 105 0.90 3.15 9.30
N GLY A 106 1.27 2.65 8.11
CA GLY A 106 2.36 1.69 7.96
C GLY A 106 3.71 2.24 8.42
N TRP A 107 3.96 3.53 8.19
CA TRP A 107 5.15 4.22 8.70
C TRP A 107 5.15 4.32 10.23
N LEU A 108 4.03 4.67 10.86
CA LEU A 108 3.93 4.74 12.33
C LEU A 108 4.12 3.35 12.96
N LEU A 109 3.43 2.33 12.45
CA LEU A 109 3.55 0.94 12.92
C LEU A 109 4.97 0.40 12.78
N GLY A 110 5.63 0.70 11.65
CA GLY A 110 7.03 0.34 11.41
C GLY A 110 8.02 1.04 12.37
N ARG A 111 7.67 2.23 12.90
CA ARG A 111 8.50 2.99 13.83
C ARG A 111 8.42 2.39 15.24
N SER A 112 7.21 2.03 15.68
CA SER A 112 6.95 1.38 16.96
C SER A 112 7.58 -0.01 17.06
N SER A 113 7.66 -0.71 15.93
CA SER A 113 8.37 -1.99 15.86
C SER A 113 9.88 -1.78 15.80
N ALA A 114 10.40 -0.82 15.01
CA ALA A 114 11.83 -0.44 15.00
C ALA A 114 12.41 -0.07 16.38
N LEU A 115 11.61 0.50 17.28
CA LEU A 115 12.02 0.75 18.67
C LEU A 115 12.27 -0.52 19.50
N ARG A 116 11.62 -1.65 19.16
CA ARG A 116 11.87 -2.95 19.82
C ARG A 116 13.04 -3.73 19.21
N TRP A 117 13.65 -3.20 18.14
CA TRP A 117 14.61 -3.91 17.29
C TRP A 117 16.04 -3.35 17.37
N GLN A 118 16.27 -2.32 18.20
CA GLN A 118 17.55 -1.63 18.41
C GLN A 118 18.24 -1.98 19.75
N CYS A 119 17.79 -3.03 20.45
CA CYS A 119 18.52 -3.63 21.57
C CYS A 119 19.15 -4.96 21.16
#